data_AF-A0A7J4CYK2-F1
#
_entry.id   AF-A0A7J4CYK2-F1
#
_cell.length_a   1.000
_cell.length_b   1.000
_cell.length_c   1.000
_cell.angle_alpha   90.00
_cell.angle_beta   90.00
_cell.angle_gamma   90.00
#
_symmetry.space_group_name_H-M   'P 1'
#
loop_
_entity.id
_entity.type
_entity.pdbx_description
1 polymer ?
#
loop_
_entity_poly.entity_id
_entity_poly.type
_entity_poly.pdbx_seq_one_letter_code
_entity_poly.pdbx_strand_id
1 'polypeptide(L)'
;MSRAVVEQRTPTRVSHRRADLVRPRLINYMAVKSFVKGMVELEIRAQHGTYIRELVSGDGGRTDPSLSLLVDSPCKVEVLDVLNLHLDNSEKKDD
;
A
#
# COMPACT_ATOMS: atom_id res chain seq x y z
N MET A 1 9.95 -2.58 -12.21
CA MET A 1 10.42 -2.20 -10.85
C MET A 1 10.38 -3.44 -9.96
N SER A 2 11.47 -3.67 -9.24
CA SER A 2 11.67 -4.79 -8.32
C SER A 2 10.75 -4.68 -7.10
N ARG A 3 10.45 -5.83 -6.48
CA ARG A 3 9.75 -5.92 -5.19
C ARG A 3 10.42 -5.02 -4.14
N ALA A 4 9.64 -4.35 -3.32
CA ALA A 4 10.14 -3.49 -2.25
C ALA A 4 9.42 -3.81 -0.92
N VAL A 5 10.13 -3.69 0.19
CA VAL A 5 9.54 -3.79 1.53
C VAL A 5 9.28 -2.39 2.06
N VAL A 6 8.08 -2.18 2.60
CA VAL A 6 7.66 -0.94 3.24
C VAL A 6 7.32 -1.24 4.70
N GLU A 7 7.85 -0.44 5.61
CA GLU A 7 7.51 -0.49 7.02
C GLU A 7 6.24 0.33 7.27
N GLN A 8 5.17 -0.32 7.71
CA GLN A 8 3.91 0.35 8.04
C GLN A 8 3.62 0.21 9.54
N ARG A 9 3.71 1.31 10.27
CA ARG A 9 3.10 1.42 11.59
C ARG A 9 1.58 1.41 11.44
N THR A 10 0.87 0.82 12.42
CA THR A 10 -0.60 0.81 12.45
C THR A 10 -1.15 2.20 12.12
N PRO A 11 -1.94 2.39 11.05
CA PRO A 11 -2.37 3.72 10.64
C PRO A 11 -3.09 4.50 11.73
N THR A 12 -2.90 5.82 11.75
CA THR A 12 -3.55 6.72 12.71
C THR A 12 -5.07 6.52 12.74
N ARG A 13 -5.70 6.37 11.57
CA ARG A 13 -7.16 6.19 11.45
C ARG A 13 -7.71 4.88 12.04
N VAL A 14 -6.86 3.89 12.31
CA VAL A 14 -7.27 2.60 12.92
C VAL A 14 -6.61 2.32 14.26
N SER A 15 -5.78 3.23 14.77
CA SER A 15 -5.02 3.06 16.02
C SER A 15 -5.93 2.79 17.22
N HIS A 16 -7.12 3.42 17.28
CA HIS A 16 -8.11 3.18 18.33
C HIS A 16 -8.68 1.75 18.38
N ARG A 17 -8.47 0.93 17.33
CA ARG A 17 -8.96 -0.47 17.25
C ARG A 17 -7.85 -1.51 17.15
N ARG A 18 -6.59 -1.09 17.00
CA ARG A 18 -5.48 -2.00 16.70
C ARG A 18 -4.26 -1.63 17.50
N ALA A 19 -3.54 -2.64 17.98
CA ALA A 19 -2.25 -2.45 18.62
C ALA A 19 -1.31 -1.66 17.70
N ASP A 20 -0.60 -0.72 18.28
CA ASP A 20 0.34 0.14 17.57
C ASP A 20 1.65 -0.60 17.32
N LEU A 21 1.81 -1.13 16.10
CA LEU A 21 2.94 -1.96 15.71
C LEU A 21 3.42 -1.56 14.32
N VAL A 22 4.74 -1.57 14.12
CA VAL A 22 5.38 -1.50 12.80
C VAL A 22 5.37 -2.89 12.18
N ARG A 23 4.92 -3.00 10.94
CA ARG A 23 4.88 -4.26 10.21
C ARG A 23 5.49 -4.08 8.81
N PRO A 24 6.45 -4.92 8.42
CA PRO A 24 6.94 -4.93 7.05
C PRO A 24 5.83 -5.44 6.11
N ARG A 25 5.73 -4.81 4.94
CA ARG A 25 4.76 -5.12 3.89
C ARG A 25 5.48 -5.17 2.55
N LEU A 26 5.32 -6.28 1.84
CA LEU A 26 5.88 -6.42 0.51
C LEU A 26 4.99 -5.73 -0.52
N ILE A 27 5.54 -4.78 -1.26
CA ILE A 27 4.96 -4.23 -2.47
C ILE A 27 5.51 -5.05 -3.64
N ASN A 28 4.64 -5.85 -4.27
CA ASN A 28 5.04 -6.73 -5.37
C ASN A 28 5.36 -5.93 -6.62
N TYR A 29 4.51 -4.96 -6.96
CA TYR A 29 4.79 -3.96 -7.99
C TYR A 29 3.93 -2.71 -7.79
N MET A 30 4.39 -1.62 -8.38
CA MET A 30 3.64 -0.37 -8.57
C MET A 30 3.92 0.14 -9.99
N ALA A 31 2.89 0.54 -10.70
CA ALA A 31 2.98 1.08 -12.05
C ALA A 31 2.15 2.36 -12.17
N VAL A 32 2.70 3.38 -12.83
CA VAL A 32 1.97 4.59 -13.21
C VAL A 32 1.19 4.30 -14.49
N LYS A 33 -0.13 4.45 -14.44
CA LYS A 33 -1.00 4.29 -15.61
C LYS A 33 -1.20 5.61 -16.34
N SER A 34 -1.35 6.70 -15.59
CA SER A 34 -1.47 8.05 -16.12
C SER A 34 -0.97 9.09 -15.11
N PHE A 35 -0.53 10.25 -15.61
CA PHE A 35 -0.21 11.41 -14.79
C PHE A 35 -0.63 12.68 -15.52
N VAL A 36 -1.65 13.36 -14.99
CA VAL A 36 -2.24 14.55 -15.62
C VAL A 36 -2.63 15.55 -14.55
N LYS A 37 -2.14 16.80 -14.67
CA LYS A 37 -2.52 17.91 -13.79
C LYS A 37 -2.37 17.60 -12.28
N GLY A 38 -1.31 16.90 -11.89
CA GLY A 38 -1.03 16.54 -10.50
C GLY A 38 -1.83 15.34 -9.98
N MET A 39 -2.67 14.73 -10.81
CA MET A 39 -3.38 13.48 -10.50
C MET A 39 -2.59 12.32 -11.10
N VAL A 40 -2.25 11.34 -10.27
CA VAL A 40 -1.58 10.10 -10.70
C VAL A 40 -2.51 8.92 -10.53
N GLU A 41 -2.59 8.08 -11.55
CA GLU A 41 -3.25 6.79 -11.48
C GLU A 41 -2.20 5.71 -11.29
N LEU A 42 -2.33 4.94 -10.21
CA LEU A 42 -1.40 3.90 -9.82
C LEU A 42 -2.09 2.54 -9.81
N GLU A 43 -1.46 1.56 -10.43
CA GLU A 43 -1.80 0.15 -10.25
C GLU A 43 -0.78 -0.47 -9.30
N ILE A 44 -1.26 -1.04 -8.20
CA ILE A 44 -0.44 -1.55 -7.11
C ILE A 44 -0.83 -2.99 -6.83
N ARG A 45 0.16 -3.89 -6.80
CA ARG A 45 0.01 -5.22 -6.18
C ARG A 45 0.84 -5.25 -4.92
N ALA A 46 0.21 -5.56 -3.81
CA ALA A 46 0.84 -5.59 -2.50
C ALA A 46 0.42 -6.82 -1.70
N GLN A 47 1.21 -7.14 -0.68
CA GLN A 47 0.91 -8.17 0.31
C GLN A 47 -0.41 -7.86 1.03
N HIS A 48 -1.08 -8.92 1.49
CA HIS A 48 -2.26 -8.82 2.35
C HIS A 48 -2.00 -7.91 3.57
N GLY A 49 -3.02 -7.13 3.96
CA GLY A 49 -2.93 -6.22 5.10
C GLY A 49 -2.01 -5.01 4.90
N THR A 50 -1.62 -4.71 3.65
CA THR A 50 -0.99 -3.43 3.29
C THR A 50 -2.02 -2.31 3.31
N TYR A 51 -1.66 -1.21 3.95
CA TYR A 51 -2.50 -0.03 4.06
C TYR A 51 -2.20 0.92 2.89
N ILE A 52 -2.92 0.78 1.78
CA ILE A 52 -2.64 1.50 0.51
C ILE A 52 -2.74 3.02 0.65
N ARG A 53 -3.72 3.53 1.41
CA ARG A 53 -3.84 4.98 1.65
C ARG A 53 -2.61 5.56 2.33
N GLU A 54 -2.07 4.81 3.29
CA GLU A 54 -0.90 5.20 4.06
C GLU A 54 0.41 4.96 3.31
N LEU A 55 0.48 3.97 2.40
CA LEU A 55 1.56 3.84 1.43
C LEU A 55 1.68 5.08 0.54
N VAL A 56 0.55 5.71 0.18
CA VAL A 56 0.53 6.92 -0.63
C VAL A 56 0.84 8.17 0.21
N SER A 57 0.15 8.35 1.35
CA SER A 57 0.25 9.59 2.13
C SER A 57 1.46 9.66 3.07
N GLY A 58 2.02 8.52 3.45
CA GLY A 58 3.05 8.39 4.49
C GLY A 58 2.51 8.49 5.92
N ASP A 59 1.24 8.85 6.12
CA ASP A 59 0.57 8.97 7.43
C ASP A 59 1.42 9.73 8.48
N GLY A 60 2.01 10.86 8.06
CA GLY A 60 2.87 11.69 8.92
C GLY A 60 4.17 10.99 9.36
N GLY A 61 4.76 10.17 8.50
CA GLY A 61 6.00 9.43 8.77
C GLY A 61 5.78 8.06 9.43
N ARG A 62 4.54 7.55 9.42
CA ARG A 62 4.20 6.22 9.96
C ARG A 62 4.33 5.10 8.92
N THR A 63 4.59 5.45 7.67
CA THR A 63 4.90 4.51 6.58
C THR A 63 6.18 4.95 5.87
N ASP A 64 7.16 4.04 5.77
CA ASP A 64 8.47 4.31 5.14
C ASP A 64 8.97 3.10 4.33
N PRO A 65 9.32 3.26 3.04
CA PRO A 65 9.08 4.44 2.22
C PRO A 65 7.58 4.63 1.87
N SER A 66 7.17 5.88 1.66
CA SER A 66 5.85 6.25 1.13
C SER A 66 5.97 6.99 -0.21
N LEU A 67 4.89 7.03 -1.00
CA LEU A 67 4.89 7.82 -2.24
C LEU A 67 5.17 9.30 -1.96
N SER A 68 4.51 9.87 -0.96
CA SER A 68 4.71 11.27 -0.57
C SER A 68 6.17 11.61 -0.25
N LEU A 69 6.87 10.70 0.43
CA LEU A 69 8.30 10.83 0.71
C LEU A 69 9.13 10.71 -0.57
N LEU A 70 8.84 9.72 -1.41
CA LEU A 70 9.58 9.47 -2.65
C LEU A 70 9.48 10.61 -3.67
N VAL A 71 8.35 11.31 -3.71
CA VAL A 71 8.14 12.45 -4.62
C VAL A 71 8.34 13.81 -3.96
N ASP A 72 8.73 13.83 -2.67
CA ASP A 72 8.89 15.03 -1.85
C ASP A 72 7.69 15.99 -1.92
N SER A 73 6.47 15.44 -1.85
CA SER A 73 5.24 16.22 -1.95
C SER A 73 4.05 15.53 -1.26
N PRO A 74 3.15 16.27 -0.60
CA PRO A 74 1.96 15.69 0.01
C PRO A 74 1.11 14.96 -1.04
N CYS A 75 0.83 13.69 -0.77
CA CYS A 75 -0.02 12.85 -1.60
C CYS A 75 -1.25 12.40 -0.80
N LYS A 76 -2.41 12.38 -1.47
CA LYS A 76 -3.64 11.82 -0.93
C LYS A 76 -4.32 10.93 -1.95
N VAL A 77 -5.03 9.93 -1.47
CA VAL A 77 -5.81 9.02 -2.30
C VAL A 77 -7.21 9.59 -2.47
N GLU A 78 -7.56 9.98 -3.69
CA GLU A 78 -8.91 10.43 -4.05
C GLU A 78 -9.87 9.26 -4.25
N VAL A 79 -9.42 8.24 -4.99
CA VAL A 79 -10.19 7.03 -5.31
C VAL A 79 -9.31 5.81 -5.09
N LEU A 80 -9.88 4.73 -4.56
CA LEU A 80 -9.18 3.46 -4.33
C LEU A 80 -10.13 2.29 -4.60
N ASP A 81 -9.78 1.50 -5.59
CA ASP A 81 -10.51 0.29 -5.97
C ASP A 81 -9.64 -0.96 -5.83
N VAL A 82 -10.28 -2.08 -5.53
CA VAL A 82 -9.62 -3.39 -5.53
C VAL A 82 -9.91 -4.04 -6.88
N LEU A 83 -8.86 -4.17 -7.71
CA LEU A 83 -9.00 -4.78 -9.04
C LEU A 83 -9.01 -6.31 -8.99
N ASN A 84 -8.16 -6.91 -8.14
CA ASN A 84 -8.00 -8.36 -8.06
C ASN A 84 -7.66 -8.81 -6.63
N LEU A 85 -8.16 -9.98 -6.23
CA LEU A 85 -7.72 -10.71 -5.05
C LEU A 85 -6.92 -11.94 -5.50
N HIS A 86 -5.63 -11.95 -5.21
CA HIS A 86 -4.75 -13.09 -5.51
C HIS A 86 -4.78 -14.06 -4.34
N LEU A 87 -5.73 -14.99 -4.37
CA LEU A 87 -5.84 -16.07 -3.39
C LEU A 87 -5.02 -17.26 -3.90
N ASP A 88 -4.18 -17.84 -3.04
CA ASP A 88 -3.58 -19.13 -3.33
C ASP A 88 -4.69 -20.18 -3.13
N ASN A 89 -5.16 -20.79 -4.22
CA ASN A 89 -6.08 -21.93 -4.12
C ASN A 89 -5.28 -23.12 -3.57
N SER A 90 -5.24 -23.27 -2.25
CA SER A 90 -4.92 -24.55 -1.62
C SER A 90 -6.16 -25.45 -1.64
N GLU A 91 -6.66 -25.78 -2.83
CA GLU A 91 -7.44 -26.99 -3.01
C GLU A 91 -6.51 -28.06 -3.58
N LYS A 92 -5.83 -28.74 -2.66
CA LYS A 92 -5.51 -30.15 -2.85
C LYS A 92 -6.21 -30.90 -1.71
N LYS A 93 -7.43 -31.35 -1.98
CA LYS A 93 -7.88 -32.60 -1.38
C LYS A 93 -7.32 -33.70 -2.28
N ASP A 94 -6.12 -34.15 -1.93
CA ASP A 94 -5.67 -35.49 -2.31
C ASP A 94 -6.25 -36.45 -1.23
N ASP A 95 -6.92 -37.50 -1.73
CA ASP A 95 -7.55 -38.67 -1.08
C ASP A 95 -8.86 -38.50 -0.27
#